data_AF-A0A1L3GCN5-F1
#
_entry.id   AF-A0A1L3GCN5-F1
#
_cell.length_a   1.000
_cell.length_b   1.000
_cell.length_c   1.000
_cell.angle_alpha   90.00
_cell.angle_beta   90.00
_cell.angle_gamma   90.00
#
_symmetry.space_group_name_H-M   'P 1'
#
loop_
_entity.id
_entity.type
_entity.pdbx_description
1 polymer ?
#
loop_
_entity_poly.entity_id
_entity_poly.type
_entity_poly.pdbx_seq_one_letter_code
_entity_poly.pdbx_strand_id
1 'polypeptide(L)'
;MSFTFKLQPLLKHRTLLENQARQALAEALAEEAALQQVIEEHCQARQALQQEFEDKKALGMDWAELLIYDRSLKRRAARLRELQAQARELQAQSEQRRACLTEASRDKTLMEKLRTRMEDEHRQEMLRREMVHLDEVALRLGKNRL
;
A
#
# COMPACT_ATOMS: atom_id res chain seq x y z
N MET A 1 -31.00 -22.15 12.14
CA MET A 1 -29.64 -22.71 12.05
C MET A 1 -28.69 -21.58 11.67
N SER A 2 -27.52 -21.45 12.32
CA SER A 2 -26.56 -20.37 12.02
C SER A 2 -25.63 -20.76 10.87
N PHE A 3 -25.46 -19.87 9.89
CA PHE A 3 -24.52 -20.05 8.78
C PHE A 3 -23.08 -20.11 9.30
N THR A 4 -22.30 -21.08 8.83
CA THR A 4 -20.87 -21.20 9.13
C THR A 4 -20.06 -21.28 7.84
N PHE A 5 -19.21 -20.29 7.60
CA PHE A 5 -18.34 -20.28 6.42
C PHE A 5 -17.10 -21.14 6.68
N LYS A 6 -17.02 -22.29 6.01
CA LYS A 6 -15.91 -23.27 6.20
C LYS A 6 -14.53 -22.69 5.90
N LEU A 7 -14.45 -21.68 5.05
CA LEU A 7 -13.19 -21.02 4.67
C LEU A 7 -12.93 -19.72 5.46
N GLN A 8 -13.59 -19.52 6.60
CA GLN A 8 -13.34 -18.37 7.48
C GLN A 8 -11.87 -18.24 7.92
N PRO A 9 -11.12 -19.32 8.24
CA PRO A 9 -9.70 -19.21 8.55
C PRO A 9 -8.87 -18.67 7.38
N LEU A 10 -9.18 -19.11 6.16
CA LEU A 10 -8.50 -18.64 4.96
C LEU A 10 -8.82 -17.16 4.69
N LEU A 11 -10.08 -16.73 4.86
CA LEU A 11 -10.44 -15.32 4.75
C LEU A 11 -9.66 -14.46 5.76
N LYS A 12 -9.58 -14.90 7.02
CA LYS A 12 -8.78 -14.20 8.05
C LYS A 12 -7.30 -14.09 7.66
N HIS A 13 -6.73 -15.17 7.13
CA HIS A 13 -5.35 -15.17 6.66
C HIS A 13 -5.14 -14.18 5.49
N ARG A 14 -6.05 -14.15 4.51
CA ARG A 14 -5.99 -13.19 3.39
C ARG A 14 -6.12 -11.74 3.86
N THR A 15 -6.98 -11.46 4.84
CA THR A 15 -7.06 -10.14 5.47
C THR A 15 -5.77 -9.75 6.19
N LEU A 16 -5.10 -10.70 6.86
CA LEU A 16 -3.80 -10.45 7.49
C LEU A 16 -2.76 -10.07 6.43
N LEU A 17 -2.68 -10.81 5.33
CA LEU A 17 -1.75 -10.53 4.23
C LEU A 17 -1.98 -9.15 3.60
N GLU A 18 -3.24 -8.76 3.41
CA GLU A 18 -3.58 -7.41 2.94
C GLU A 18 -3.08 -6.34 3.92
N ASN A 19 -3.32 -6.52 5.23
CA ASN A 19 -2.89 -5.57 6.24
C ASN A 19 -1.36 -5.45 6.28
N GLN A 20 -0.63 -6.57 6.17
CA GLN A 20 0.83 -6.58 6.10
C GLN A 20 1.33 -5.86 4.85
N ALA A 21 0.73 -6.11 3.68
CA ALA A 21 1.09 -5.43 2.45
C ALA A 21 0.82 -3.91 2.53
N ARG A 22 -0.26 -3.50 3.20
CA ARG A 22 -0.58 -2.10 3.44
C ARG A 22 0.43 -1.42 4.35
N GLN A 23 0.82 -2.10 5.43
CA GLN A 23 1.86 -1.59 6.34
C GLN A 23 3.20 -1.44 5.61
N ALA A 24 3.63 -2.47 4.87
CA ALA A 24 4.88 -2.42 4.12
C ALA A 24 4.90 -1.32 3.05
N LEU A 25 3.75 -1.04 2.41
CA LEU A 25 3.63 0.11 1.50
C LEU A 25 3.72 1.44 2.25
N ALA A 26 3.08 1.57 3.41
CA ALA A 26 3.13 2.80 4.20
C ALA A 26 4.56 3.10 4.66
N GLU A 27 5.30 2.08 5.10
CA GLU A 27 6.72 2.18 5.47
C GLU A 27 7.57 2.65 4.28
N ALA A 28 7.42 2.02 3.10
CA ALA A 28 8.15 2.42 1.90
C ALA A 28 7.86 3.87 1.47
N LEU A 29 6.60 4.32 1.55
CA LEU A 29 6.24 5.71 1.23
C LEU A 29 6.81 6.72 2.23
N ALA A 30 6.90 6.33 3.51
CA ALA A 30 7.52 7.18 4.53
C ALA A 30 9.03 7.33 4.28
N GLU A 31 9.71 6.23 3.91
CA GLU A 31 11.12 6.24 3.53
C GLU A 31 11.39 7.10 2.29
N GLU A 32 10.54 6.99 1.26
CA GLU A 32 10.60 7.85 0.07
C GLU A 32 10.44 9.33 0.42
N ALA A 33 9.45 9.67 1.24
CA ALA A 33 9.20 11.04 1.65
C ALA A 33 10.39 11.62 2.44
N ALA A 34 10.96 10.84 3.35
CA ALA A 34 12.15 11.23 4.10
C ALA A 34 13.36 11.45 3.17
N LEU A 35 13.60 10.56 2.21
CA LEU A 35 14.70 10.71 1.26
C LEU A 35 14.50 11.91 0.34
N GLN A 36 13.26 12.19 -0.06
CA GLN A 36 12.93 13.35 -0.88
C GLN A 36 13.24 14.66 -0.15
N GLN A 37 12.93 14.74 1.15
CA GLN A 37 13.31 15.89 1.99
C GLN A 37 14.83 16.07 2.03
N VAL A 38 15.58 14.98 2.23
CA VAL A 38 17.06 15.02 2.22
C VAL A 38 17.60 15.51 0.87
N ILE A 39 17.03 15.03 -0.25
CA ILE A 39 17.41 15.49 -1.60
C ILE A 39 17.16 17.00 -1.75
N GLU A 40 16.01 17.49 -1.29
CA GLU A 40 15.64 18.88 -1.37
C GLU A 40 16.58 19.77 -0.56
N GLU A 41 16.91 19.37 0.67
CA GLU A 41 17.92 20.05 1.51
C GLU A 41 19.29 20.11 0.82
N HIS A 42 19.73 19.01 0.22
CA HIS A 42 21.00 18.96 -0.51
C HIS A 42 20.99 19.83 -1.77
N CYS A 43 19.85 19.92 -2.47
CA CYS A 43 19.66 20.80 -3.62
C CYS A 43 19.74 22.27 -3.20
N GLN A 44 19.00 22.67 -2.16
CA GLN A 44 19.02 24.03 -1.62
C GLN A 44 20.42 24.42 -1.15
N ALA A 45 21.09 23.54 -0.39
CA ALA A 45 22.44 23.80 0.10
C ALA A 45 23.48 23.88 -1.03
N ARG A 46 23.30 23.13 -2.13
CA ARG A 46 24.15 23.26 -3.33
C ARG A 46 23.88 24.58 -4.05
N GLN A 47 22.63 24.98 -4.19
CA GLN A 47 22.26 26.24 -4.84
C GLN A 47 22.81 27.44 -4.07
N ALA A 48 22.68 27.43 -2.74
CA ALA A 48 23.27 28.46 -1.88
C ALA A 48 24.80 28.53 -2.06
N LEU A 49 25.48 27.38 -2.07
CA LEU A 49 26.94 27.34 -2.29
C LEU A 49 27.34 27.83 -3.68
N GLN A 50 26.54 27.53 -4.72
CA GLN A 50 26.78 28.02 -6.07
C GLN A 50 26.63 29.54 -6.14
N GLN A 51 25.61 30.08 -5.47
CA GLN A 51 25.38 31.52 -5.44
C GLN A 51 26.51 32.24 -4.70
N GLU A 52 26.92 31.74 -3.54
CA GLU A 52 28.08 32.27 -2.80
C GLU A 52 29.36 32.22 -3.64
N PHE A 53 29.56 31.14 -4.42
CA PHE A 53 30.69 31.01 -5.33
C PHE A 53 30.68 32.08 -6.42
N GLU A 54 29.54 32.33 -7.08
CA GLU A 54 29.45 33.36 -8.12
C GLU A 54 29.65 34.77 -7.55
N ASP A 55 29.07 35.05 -6.37
CA ASP A 55 29.23 36.35 -5.70
C ASP A 55 30.70 36.63 -5.35
N LYS A 56 31.40 35.66 -4.77
CA LYS A 56 32.83 35.81 -4.45
C LYS A 56 33.70 35.88 -5.71
N LYS A 57 33.33 35.15 -6.75
CA LYS A 57 34.05 35.20 -8.04
C LYS A 57 33.94 36.59 -8.68
N ALA A 58 32.79 37.25 -8.57
CA ALA A 58 32.59 38.62 -9.04
C ALA A 58 33.42 39.66 -8.26
N LEU A 59 33.72 39.40 -6.98
CA LEU A 59 34.54 40.28 -6.13
C LEU A 59 36.06 40.07 -6.30
N GLY A 60 36.47 39.07 -7.10
CA GLY A 60 37.85 38.62 -7.18
C GLY A 60 38.12 37.56 -6.11
N MET A 61 38.47 36.36 -6.57
CA MET A 61 38.69 35.19 -5.72
C MET A 61 40.10 34.67 -5.93
N ASP A 62 40.77 34.24 -4.85
CA ASP A 62 42.07 33.59 -4.97
C ASP A 62 41.95 32.18 -5.56
N TRP A 63 43.02 31.70 -6.19
CA TRP A 63 43.09 30.35 -6.75
C TRP A 63 42.81 29.26 -5.71
N ALA A 64 43.29 29.42 -4.47
CA ALA A 64 43.05 28.45 -3.41
C ALA A 64 41.55 28.36 -3.06
N GLU A 65 40.86 29.49 -3.01
CA GLU A 65 39.43 29.56 -2.75
C GLU A 65 38.62 28.92 -3.89
N LEU A 66 38.98 29.21 -5.14
CA LEU A 66 38.34 28.63 -6.32
C LEU A 66 38.41 27.09 -6.27
N LEU A 67 39.57 26.54 -5.92
CA LEU A 67 39.76 25.10 -5.79
C LEU A 67 38.91 24.49 -4.67
N ILE A 68 38.73 25.20 -3.55
CA ILE A 68 37.88 24.76 -2.43
C ILE A 68 36.41 24.69 -2.86
N TYR A 69 35.91 25.72 -3.55
CA TYR A 69 34.53 25.75 -4.05
C TYR A 69 34.28 24.67 -5.10
N ASP A 70 35.16 24.53 -6.10
CA ASP A 70 35.03 23.50 -7.14
C ASP A 70 34.95 22.09 -6.54
N ARG A 71 35.84 21.77 -5.60
CA ARG A 71 35.81 20.48 -4.89
C ARG A 71 34.53 20.29 -4.10
N SER A 72 34.07 21.33 -3.41
CA SER A 72 32.85 21.28 -2.59
C SER A 72 31.59 21.10 -3.43
N LEU A 73 31.49 21.80 -4.56
CA LEU A 73 30.39 21.68 -5.52
C LEU A 73 30.38 20.30 -6.18
N LYS A 74 31.55 19.78 -6.59
CA LYS A 74 31.68 18.42 -7.14
C LYS A 74 31.27 17.36 -6.13
N ARG A 75 31.70 17.47 -4.86
CA ARG A 75 31.30 16.55 -3.79
C ARG A 75 29.79 16.56 -3.56
N ARG A 76 29.18 17.75 -3.49
CA ARG A 76 27.72 17.88 -3.34
C ARG A 76 26.95 17.33 -4.55
N ALA A 77 27.47 17.54 -5.76
CA ALA A 77 26.87 16.99 -6.98
C ALA A 77 26.94 15.45 -7.01
N ALA A 78 28.08 14.86 -6.61
CA ALA A 78 28.21 13.41 -6.47
C ALA A 78 27.22 12.86 -5.43
N ARG A 79 27.12 13.51 -4.26
CA ARG A 79 26.17 13.11 -3.22
C ARG A 79 24.71 13.18 -3.69
N LEU A 80 24.33 14.23 -4.41
CA LEU A 80 22.99 14.34 -4.98
C LEU A 80 22.68 13.21 -5.97
N ARG A 81 23.66 12.81 -6.81
CA ARG A 81 23.49 11.67 -7.71
C ARG A 81 23.28 10.36 -6.96
N GLU A 82 24.01 10.12 -5.88
CA GLU A 82 23.83 8.95 -5.02
C GLU A 82 22.42 8.93 -4.41
N LEU A 83 21.97 10.04 -3.84
CA LEU A 83 20.64 10.16 -3.23
C LEU A 83 19.53 9.97 -4.27
N GLN A 84 19.71 10.51 -5.48
CA GLN A 84 18.77 10.30 -6.59
C GLN A 84 18.73 8.84 -7.06
N ALA A 85 19.86 8.14 -7.06
CA ALA A 85 19.88 6.71 -7.36
C ALA A 85 19.12 5.91 -6.29
N GLN A 86 19.36 6.20 -5.01
CA GLN A 86 18.62 5.60 -3.90
C GLN A 86 17.11 5.88 -3.98
N ALA A 87 16.71 7.09 -4.38
CA ALA A 87 15.30 7.44 -4.55
C ALA A 87 14.64 6.62 -5.65
N ARG A 88 15.34 6.35 -6.75
CA ARG A 88 14.83 5.48 -7.82
C ARG A 88 14.67 4.03 -7.35
N GLU A 89 15.60 3.55 -6.54
CA GLU A 89 15.52 2.20 -5.96
C GLU A 89 14.33 2.08 -5.01
N LEU A 90 14.14 3.05 -4.11
CA LEU A 90 12.98 3.09 -3.21
C LEU A 90 11.66 3.21 -4.00
N GLN A 91 11.64 4.02 -5.06
CA GLN A 91 10.47 4.13 -5.93
C GLN A 91 10.11 2.80 -6.59
N ALA A 92 11.10 2.06 -7.09
CA ALA A 92 10.85 0.72 -7.62
C ALA A 92 10.31 -0.23 -6.54
N GLN A 93 10.82 -0.13 -5.32
CA GLN A 93 10.33 -0.93 -4.19
C GLN A 93 8.89 -0.57 -3.82
N SER A 94 8.51 0.71 -3.74
CA SER A 94 7.14 1.09 -3.42
C SER A 94 6.16 0.68 -4.52
N GLU A 95 6.55 0.75 -5.78
CA GLU A 95 5.76 0.23 -6.91
C GLU A 95 5.53 -1.28 -6.78
N GLN A 96 6.56 -2.03 -6.42
CA GLN A 96 6.43 -3.45 -6.11
C GLN A 96 5.49 -3.70 -4.93
N ARG A 97 5.60 -2.92 -3.84
CA ARG A 97 4.70 -3.03 -2.68
C ARG A 97 3.25 -2.69 -3.02
N ARG A 98 3.01 -1.70 -3.90
CA ARG A 98 1.68 -1.36 -4.43
C ARG A 98 1.09 -2.53 -5.22
N ALA A 99 1.89 -3.19 -6.04
CA ALA A 99 1.46 -4.36 -6.78
C ALA A 99 1.06 -5.50 -5.83
N CYS A 100 1.89 -5.80 -4.82
CA CYS A 100 1.58 -6.82 -3.80
C CYS A 100 0.29 -6.51 -3.02
N LEU A 101 0.08 -5.25 -2.61
CA LEU A 101 -1.16 -4.84 -1.94
C LEU A 101 -2.37 -5.03 -2.85
N THR A 102 -2.25 -4.66 -4.13
CA THR A 102 -3.33 -4.83 -5.11
C THR A 102 -3.72 -6.29 -5.25
N GLU A 103 -2.73 -7.19 -5.31
CA GLU A 103 -2.94 -8.64 -5.39
C GLU A 103 -3.59 -9.18 -4.11
N ALA A 104 -3.07 -8.81 -2.94
CA ALA A 104 -3.63 -9.24 -1.66
C ALA A 104 -5.09 -8.75 -1.46
N SER A 105 -5.39 -7.51 -1.84
CA SER A 105 -6.75 -6.96 -1.79
C SER A 105 -7.69 -7.70 -2.77
N ARG A 106 -7.21 -8.07 -3.97
CA ARG A 106 -7.99 -8.88 -4.92
C ARG A 106 -8.34 -10.25 -4.33
N ASP A 107 -7.35 -10.94 -3.78
CA ASP A 107 -7.54 -12.27 -3.20
C ASP A 107 -8.52 -12.26 -2.02
N LYS A 108 -8.41 -11.25 -1.14
CA LYS A 108 -9.38 -11.05 -0.07
C LYS A 108 -10.78 -10.79 -0.63
N THR A 109 -10.91 -9.89 -1.59
CA THR A 109 -12.20 -9.52 -2.19
C THR A 109 -12.89 -10.74 -2.83
N LEU A 110 -12.12 -11.61 -3.48
CA LEU A 110 -12.64 -12.87 -4.04
C LEU A 110 -13.20 -13.79 -2.94
N MET A 111 -12.49 -13.93 -1.82
CA MET A 111 -12.95 -14.73 -0.68
C MET A 111 -14.19 -14.14 0.00
N GLU A 112 -14.27 -12.80 0.10
CA GLU A 112 -15.46 -12.12 0.62
C GLU A 112 -16.67 -12.35 -0.27
N LYS A 113 -16.51 -12.21 -1.60
CA LYS A 113 -17.59 -12.51 -2.56
C LYS A 113 -18.06 -13.96 -2.47
N LEU A 114 -17.13 -14.91 -2.33
CA LEU A 114 -17.47 -16.32 -2.14
C LEU A 114 -18.27 -16.54 -0.85
N ARG A 115 -17.86 -15.91 0.25
CA ARG A 115 -18.58 -15.97 1.52
C ARG A 115 -20.01 -15.44 1.37
N THR A 116 -20.18 -14.25 0.80
CA THR A 116 -21.50 -13.64 0.59
C THR A 116 -22.41 -14.55 -0.24
N ARG A 117 -21.89 -15.12 -1.32
CA ARG A 117 -22.64 -16.05 -2.17
C ARG A 117 -23.10 -17.29 -1.39
N MET A 118 -22.22 -17.91 -0.61
CA MET A 118 -22.58 -19.08 0.20
C MET A 118 -23.59 -18.75 1.30
N GLU A 119 -23.53 -17.54 1.84
CA GLU A 119 -24.49 -17.06 2.83
C GLU A 119 -25.88 -16.87 2.22
N ASP A 120 -25.95 -16.30 1.02
CA ASP A 120 -27.20 -16.15 0.27
C ASP A 120 -27.80 -17.51 -0.12
N GLU A 121 -26.98 -18.43 -0.62
CA GLU A 121 -27.40 -19.81 -0.93
C GLU A 121 -27.95 -20.53 0.32
N HIS A 122 -27.27 -20.37 1.47
CA HIS A 122 -27.76 -20.95 2.73
C HIS A 122 -29.09 -20.32 3.16
N ARG A 123 -29.25 -19.00 3.03
CA ARG A 123 -30.49 -18.30 3.37
C ARG A 123 -31.65 -18.79 2.50
N GLN A 124 -31.44 -18.93 1.19
CA GLN A 124 -32.46 -19.45 0.27
C GLN A 124 -32.87 -20.88 0.60
N GLU A 125 -31.90 -21.74 0.93
CA GLU A 125 -32.17 -23.13 1.33
C GLU A 125 -32.96 -23.21 2.65
N MET A 126 -32.64 -22.35 3.63
CA MET A 126 -33.41 -22.27 4.87
C MET A 126 -34.86 -21.83 4.65
N LEU A 127 -35.07 -20.80 3.83
CA LEU A 127 -36.42 -20.34 3.44
C LEU A 127 -37.21 -21.46 2.75
N ARG A 128 -36.57 -22.19 1.83
CA ARG A 128 -37.20 -23.32 1.13
C ARG A 128 -37.62 -24.42 2.11
N ARG A 129 -36.77 -24.76 3.08
CA ARG A 129 -37.09 -25.76 4.12
C ARG A 129 -38.22 -25.31 5.04
N GLU A 130 -38.23 -24.03 5.42
CA GLU A 130 -39.30 -23.45 6.22
C GLU A 130 -40.65 -23.51 5.48
N MET A 131 -40.68 -23.15 4.20
CA MET A 131 -41.89 -23.26 3.38
C MET A 131 -42.40 -24.70 3.28
N VAL A 132 -41.52 -25.66 2.97
CA VAL A 132 -41.89 -27.09 2.91
C VAL A 132 -42.44 -27.57 4.25
N HIS A 133 -41.83 -27.16 5.37
CA HIS A 133 -42.31 -27.52 6.70
C HIS A 133 -43.70 -26.93 7.00
N LEU A 134 -43.95 -25.68 6.62
CA LEU A 134 -45.26 -25.04 6.78
C LEU A 134 -46.34 -25.74 5.94
N ASP A 135 -46.03 -26.14 4.71
CA ASP A 135 -46.94 -26.90 3.85
C ASP A 135 -47.27 -28.27 4.47
N GLU A 136 -46.27 -28.98 5.01
CA GLU A 136 -46.47 -30.26 5.71
C GLU A 136 -47.38 -30.10 6.94
N VAL A 137 -47.17 -29.05 7.74
CA VAL A 137 -48.01 -28.73 8.90
C VAL A 137 -49.44 -28.40 8.46
N ALA A 138 -49.61 -27.60 7.40
CA ALA A 138 -50.92 -27.27 6.86
C ALA A 138 -51.68 -28.51 6.37
N LEU A 139 -51.01 -29.44 5.68
CA LEU A 139 -51.59 -30.70 5.24
C LEU A 139 -52.01 -31.60 6.41
N ARG A 140 -51.21 -31.65 7.49
CA ARG A 140 -51.55 -32.41 8.71
C ARG A 140 -52.73 -31.81 9.46
N LEU A 141 -52.78 -30.49 9.60
CA LEU A 141 -53.90 -29.79 10.24
C LEU A 141 -55.19 -29.87 9.41
N GLY A 142 -55.08 -29.85 8.07
CA GLY A 142 -56.21 -30.05 7.17
C GLY A 142 -56.80 -31.47 7.22
N LYS A 143 -55.96 -32.50 7.41
CA LYS A 143 -56.42 -33.89 7.60
C LYS A 143 -57.15 -34.14 8.91
N ASN A 144 -56.86 -33.40 9.98
CA ASN A 144 -57.54 -33.54 11.28
C ASN A 144 -58.89 -32.80 11.37
N ARG A 145 -59.35 -32.15 10.29
CA ARG A 145 -60.64 -31.44 10.21
C ARG A 145 -61.69 -32.16 9.35
N LEU A 146 -61.42 -33.40 8.92
CA LEU A 146 -62.34 -34.33 8.26
C LEU A 146 -62.51 -35.57 9.14
#